data_AF-A0A7J6MPT5-F1
#
_entry.id   AF-A0A7J6MPT5-F1
#
_cell.length_a   1.000
_cell.length_b   1.000
_cell.length_c   1.000
_cell.angle_alpha   90.00
_cell.angle_beta   90.00
_cell.angle_gamma   90.00
#
_symmetry.space_group_name_H-M   'P 1'
#
loop_
_entity.id
_entity.type
_entity.pdbx_description
1 polymer ?
#
loop_
_entity_poly.entity_id
_entity_poly.type
_entity_poly.pdbx_seq_one_letter_code
_entity_poly.pdbx_strand_id
1 'polypeptide(L)'
;MIRPSEAQALRCLFVKKLWDEHSSLEPVLMLLAEILAYIPRPLLSLNCPMEQIVLNVEREPDFIFARGGLVYGIFVECDTINKRTLHPFGDIETLAKTNENRATFYYNADISHLYVLYDDDGPSLLDYDVKGNKVNEVYKIPLLSKLGVWPIKMVVMKDEVFFVVDWHEYAEVYGQPAQKGHMIGSIT
;
A
#
# COMPACT_ATOMS: atom_id res chain seq x y z
N MET A 1 4.84 -15.29 20.77
CA MET A 1 5.75 -15.03 19.64
C MET A 1 4.94 -14.25 18.63
N ILE A 2 5.30 -12.99 18.33
CA ILE A 2 4.63 -12.23 17.26
C ILE A 2 4.99 -12.88 15.93
N ARG A 3 4.00 -13.14 15.08
CA ARG A 3 4.25 -13.68 13.74
C ARG A 3 4.92 -12.59 12.89
N PRO A 4 5.85 -12.94 11.98
CA PRO A 4 6.56 -11.93 11.16
C PRO A 4 5.65 -10.96 10.39
N SER A 5 4.47 -11.41 9.96
CA SER A 5 3.46 -10.58 9.28
C SER A 5 2.80 -9.55 10.23
N GLU A 6 2.51 -9.93 11.47
CA GLU A 6 1.96 -9.04 12.50
C GLU A 6 2.97 -7.94 12.88
N ALA A 7 4.26 -8.30 12.97
CA ALA A 7 5.33 -7.32 13.20
C ALA A 7 5.50 -6.32 12.03
N GLN A 8 5.30 -6.77 10.78
CA GLN A 8 5.33 -5.90 9.61
C GLN A 8 4.13 -4.94 9.57
N ALA A 9 2.93 -5.44 9.86
CA ALA A 9 1.73 -4.62 9.95
C ALA A 9 1.85 -3.52 11.02
N LEU A 10 2.39 -3.86 12.21
CA LEU A 10 2.65 -2.88 13.28
C LEU A 10 3.64 -1.79 12.86
N ARG A 11 4.69 -2.13 12.11
CA ARG A 11 5.63 -1.13 11.56
C ARG A 11 4.98 -0.19 10.55
N CYS A 12 4.12 -0.70 9.67
CA CYS A 12 3.37 0.14 8.74
C CYS A 12 2.40 1.07 9.47
N LEU A 13 1.69 0.55 10.47
CA LEU A 13 0.82 1.35 11.33
C LEU A 13 1.58 2.45 12.08
N PHE A 14 2.81 2.16 12.54
CA PHE A 14 3.69 3.17 13.15
C PHE A 14 3.99 4.32 12.21
N VAL A 15 4.49 4.03 11.02
CA VAL A 15 4.85 5.07 10.06
C VAL A 15 3.62 5.87 9.65
N LYS A 16 2.47 5.22 9.46
CA LYS A 16 1.20 5.91 9.18
C LYS A 16 0.76 6.82 10.32
N LYS A 17 0.76 6.33 11.57
CA LYS A 17 0.36 7.11 12.75
C LYS A 17 1.29 8.29 13.03
N LEU A 18 2.60 8.11 12.83
CA LEU A 18 3.56 9.22 12.87
C LEU A 18 3.27 10.28 11.82
N TRP A 19 2.74 9.87 10.66
CA TRP A 19 2.35 10.77 9.60
C TRP A 19 1.10 11.58 9.94
N ASP A 20 0.03 10.90 10.38
CA ASP A 20 -1.27 11.50 10.70
C ASP A 20 -1.15 12.62 11.76
N GLU A 21 -0.19 12.52 12.67
CA GLU A 21 -0.11 13.37 13.86
C GLU A 21 0.98 14.44 13.81
N HIS A 22 1.76 14.51 12.72
CA HIS A 22 2.76 15.53 12.32
C HIS A 22 3.72 16.16 13.36
N SER A 23 3.62 15.95 14.68
CA SER A 23 4.52 16.52 15.72
C SER A 23 4.10 16.16 17.16
N SER A 24 3.79 14.89 17.44
CA SER A 24 3.39 14.44 18.79
C SER A 24 4.09 13.13 19.20
N LEU A 25 4.41 12.99 20.49
CA LEU A 25 4.93 11.76 21.13
C LEU A 25 3.80 10.77 21.46
N GLU A 26 2.55 11.22 21.50
CA GLU A 26 1.36 10.43 21.80
C GLU A 26 1.12 9.22 20.86
N PRO A 27 1.28 9.30 19.53
CA PRO A 27 1.05 8.17 18.63
C PRO A 27 2.12 7.10 18.77
N VAL A 28 3.36 7.51 19.09
CA VAL A 28 4.45 6.59 19.44
C VAL A 28 4.08 5.80 20.68
N LEU A 29 3.53 6.46 21.71
CA LEU A 29 3.11 5.83 22.95
C LEU A 29 1.87 4.93 22.79
N MET A 30 0.88 5.36 21.99
CA MET A 30 -0.31 4.54 21.69
C MET A 30 0.06 3.27 20.92
N LEU A 31 0.94 3.37 19.92
CA LEU A 31 1.40 2.19 19.22
C LEU A 31 2.32 1.32 20.09
N LEU A 32 3.17 1.91 20.94
CA LEU A 32 3.92 1.13 21.93
C LEU A 32 2.96 0.33 22.80
N ALA A 33 1.85 0.93 23.25
CA ALA A 33 0.82 0.23 24.01
C ALA A 33 0.16 -0.91 23.21
N GLU A 34 -0.10 -0.71 21.91
CA GLU A 34 -0.61 -1.77 21.02
C GLU A 34 0.42 -2.89 20.84
N ILE A 35 1.67 -2.57 20.51
CA ILE A 35 2.78 -3.56 20.38
C ILE A 35 2.93 -4.34 21.69
N LEU A 36 2.92 -3.66 22.84
CA LEU A 36 2.99 -4.26 24.17
C LEU A 36 1.76 -5.14 24.49
N ALA A 37 0.60 -4.86 23.91
CA ALA A 37 -0.58 -5.70 24.03
C ALA A 37 -0.48 -7.00 23.21
N TYR A 38 0.26 -6.98 22.09
CA TYR A 38 0.47 -8.15 21.22
C TYR A 38 1.67 -9.02 21.62
N ILE A 39 2.59 -8.54 22.46
CA ILE A 39 3.72 -9.34 23.01
C ILE A 39 3.30 -10.02 24.32
N PRO A 40 3.35 -11.35 24.43
CA PRO A 40 3.16 -12.04 25.71
C PRO A 40 4.20 -11.56 26.74
N ARG A 41 3.73 -11.21 27.94
CA ARG A 41 4.48 -10.50 29.00
C ARG A 41 5.78 -11.13 29.56
N PRO A 42 6.23 -12.37 29.26
CA PRO A 42 7.55 -12.81 29.73
C PRO A 42 8.75 -12.52 28.79
N LEU A 43 8.56 -11.95 27.59
CA LEU A 43 9.61 -11.92 26.54
C LEU A 43 10.32 -10.58 26.30
N LEU A 44 10.06 -9.54 27.11
CA LEU A 44 10.70 -8.23 26.93
C LEU A 44 11.92 -8.09 27.83
N SER A 45 13.12 -8.34 27.29
CA SER A 45 14.30 -7.61 27.73
C SER A 45 14.41 -6.34 26.89
N LEU A 46 14.18 -5.18 27.54
CA LEU A 46 14.23 -3.84 26.96
C LEU A 46 15.68 -3.39 26.71
N ASN A 47 16.46 -4.22 26.00
CA ASN A 47 17.80 -3.86 25.52
C ASN A 47 17.77 -3.40 24.05
N CYS A 48 16.60 -3.16 23.46
CA CYS A 48 16.53 -2.56 22.13
C CYS A 48 16.66 -1.04 22.29
N PRO A 49 17.78 -0.41 21.89
CA PRO A 49 17.87 1.04 21.88
C PRO A 49 16.74 1.57 20.99
N MET A 50 15.95 2.50 21.53
CA MET A 50 14.94 3.21 20.76
C MET A 50 15.67 4.12 19.77
N GLU A 51 16.01 3.60 18.60
CA GLU A 51 16.49 4.42 17.50
C GLU A 51 15.38 5.42 17.15
N GLN A 52 15.70 6.71 17.24
CA GLN A 52 14.78 7.78 16.90
C GLN A 52 14.53 7.71 15.39
N ILE A 53 13.35 7.23 15.00
CA ILE A 53 12.94 7.19 13.59
C ILE A 53 12.60 8.62 13.18
N VAL A 54 13.53 9.27 12.48
CA VAL A 54 13.30 10.57 11.83
C VAL A 54 12.81 10.30 10.42
N LEU A 55 11.49 10.42 10.20
CA LEU A 55 10.92 10.41 8.86
C LEU A 55 11.26 11.74 8.18
N ASN A 56 12.23 11.73 7.27
CA ASN A 56 12.59 12.90 6.47
C ASN A 56 11.86 12.85 5.13
N VAL A 57 10.62 13.33 5.07
CA VAL A 57 9.83 13.23 3.83
C VAL A 57 8.84 14.38 3.71
N GLU A 58 8.88 15.04 2.55
CA GLU A 58 8.10 16.24 2.23
C GLU A 58 6.63 15.95 1.86
N ARG A 59 6.26 14.67 1.64
CA ARG A 59 4.94 14.22 1.20
C ARG A 59 4.61 12.82 1.73
N GLU A 60 3.35 12.58 2.09
CA GLU A 60 2.83 11.25 2.48
C GLU A 60 2.90 10.24 1.32
N PRO A 61 3.33 8.98 1.55
CA PRO A 61 3.25 7.92 0.54
C PRO A 61 1.80 7.53 0.27
N ASP A 62 1.46 7.26 -0.99
CA ASP A 62 0.15 6.76 -1.40
C ASP A 62 -0.10 5.32 -0.90
N PHE A 63 0.96 4.57 -0.63
CA PHE A 63 0.89 3.24 -0.01
C PHE A 63 2.15 2.91 0.79
N ILE A 64 1.99 2.15 1.89
CA ILE A 64 3.09 1.77 2.78
C ILE A 64 3.08 0.25 3.01
N PHE A 65 4.24 -0.38 2.89
CA PHE A 65 4.42 -1.80 3.25
C PHE A 65 5.80 -2.03 3.89
N ALA A 66 5.96 -3.16 4.59
CA ALA A 66 7.21 -3.50 5.28
C ALA A 66 7.65 -4.92 4.94
N ARG A 67 8.97 -5.10 4.73
CA ARG A 67 9.57 -6.42 4.46
C ARG A 67 11.04 -6.43 4.87
N GLY A 68 11.52 -7.54 5.42
CA GLY A 68 12.95 -7.72 5.72
C GLY A 68 13.52 -6.74 6.75
N GLY A 69 12.68 -6.11 7.58
CA GLY A 69 13.10 -5.06 8.51
C GLY A 69 13.09 -3.65 7.92
N LEU A 70 12.80 -3.52 6.63
CA LEU A 70 12.68 -2.25 5.91
C LEU A 70 11.21 -1.83 5.81
N VAL A 71 10.98 -0.52 5.76
CA VAL A 71 9.68 0.07 5.46
C VAL A 71 9.79 0.84 4.14
N TYR A 72 8.85 0.58 3.24
CA TYR A 72 8.78 1.18 1.92
C TYR A 72 7.51 2.03 1.79
N GLY A 73 7.65 3.14 1.09
CA GLY A 73 6.55 3.98 0.62
C GLY A 73 6.46 3.91 -0.90
N ILE A 74 5.24 3.87 -1.43
CA ILE A 74 4.96 4.08 -2.84
C ILE A 74 4.42 5.48 -3.04
N PHE A 75 4.95 6.15 -4.06
CA PHE A 75 4.63 7.52 -4.43
C PHE A 75 4.19 7.54 -5.89
N VAL A 76 2.94 7.94 -6.12
CA VAL A 76 2.42 8.28 -7.43
C VAL A 76 2.74 9.74 -7.66
N GLU A 77 3.74 9.99 -8.50
CA GLU A 77 4.24 11.31 -8.86
C GLU A 77 3.83 11.61 -10.31
N CYS A 78 3.99 12.87 -10.75
CA CYS A 78 3.71 13.24 -12.13
C CYS A 78 4.52 12.31 -13.06
N ASP A 79 3.77 11.53 -13.84
CA ASP A 79 4.24 10.59 -14.84
C ASP A 79 4.91 9.30 -14.33
N THR A 80 5.08 9.09 -13.01
CA THR A 80 5.81 7.93 -12.48
C THR A 80 5.23 7.36 -11.19
N ILE A 81 5.47 6.06 -10.97
CA ILE A 81 5.22 5.39 -9.71
C ILE A 81 6.57 4.97 -9.13
N ASN A 82 6.91 5.53 -7.97
CA ASN A 82 8.21 5.38 -7.34
C ASN A 82 8.08 4.65 -6.00
N LYS A 83 8.94 3.66 -5.77
CA LYS A 83 9.15 3.03 -4.47
C LYS A 83 10.33 3.71 -3.79
N ARG A 84 10.16 4.13 -2.53
CA ARG A 84 11.22 4.71 -1.71
C ARG A 84 11.35 3.96 -0.40
N THR A 85 12.57 3.71 0.04
CA THR A 85 12.80 3.19 1.40
C THR A 85 12.63 4.32 2.41
N LEU A 86 11.65 4.20 3.30
CA LEU A 86 11.35 5.20 4.33
C LEU A 86 12.19 4.98 5.59
N HIS A 87 12.49 3.71 5.91
CA HIS A 87 13.32 3.38 7.06
C HIS A 87 14.18 2.12 6.84
N PRO A 88 15.52 2.23 7.03
CA PRO A 88 16.27 3.49 7.04
C PRO A 88 16.01 4.24 5.73
N PHE A 89 16.04 5.58 5.77
CA PHE A 89 15.83 6.38 4.56
C PHE A 89 16.89 6.01 3.51
N GLY A 90 16.46 5.77 2.28
CA GLY A 90 17.35 5.22 1.27
C GLY A 90 16.81 5.37 -0.16
N ASP A 91 17.15 4.39 -0.98
CA ASP A 91 17.03 4.48 -2.44
C ASP A 91 15.59 4.70 -2.94
N ILE A 92 15.51 5.39 -4.07
CA ILE A 92 14.30 5.60 -4.88
C ILE A 92 14.42 4.72 -6.13
N GLU A 93 13.37 3.95 -6.39
CA GLU A 93 13.27 3.05 -7.55
C GLU A 93 11.97 3.36 -8.31
N THR A 94 12.07 3.67 -9.60
CA THR A 94 10.89 3.83 -10.45
C THR A 94 10.34 2.46 -10.83
N LEU A 95 9.11 2.19 -10.43
CA LEU A 95 8.40 0.93 -10.73
C LEU A 95 7.71 1.00 -12.10
N ALA A 96 7.06 2.12 -12.42
CA ALA A 96 6.33 2.31 -13.67
C ALA A 96 6.27 3.78 -14.09
N LYS A 97 5.95 4.00 -15.37
CA LYS A 97 5.41 5.27 -15.85
C LYS A 97 3.89 5.24 -15.75
N THR A 98 3.26 6.38 -15.53
CA THR A 98 1.80 6.52 -15.48
C THR A 98 1.39 7.78 -16.23
N ASN A 99 0.21 7.81 -16.82
CA ASN A 99 -0.34 9.04 -17.42
C ASN A 99 -1.26 9.79 -16.45
N GLU A 100 -1.64 9.15 -15.35
CA GLU A 100 -2.50 9.73 -14.34
C GLU A 100 -1.89 9.61 -12.95
N ASN A 101 -2.18 10.62 -12.10
CA ASN A 101 -1.78 10.62 -10.70
C ASN A 101 -2.75 9.78 -9.84
N ARG A 102 -3.12 8.59 -10.30
CA ARG A 102 -3.98 7.64 -9.58
C ARG A 102 -3.42 6.22 -9.68
N ALA A 103 -3.44 5.49 -8.57
CA ALA A 103 -3.12 4.08 -8.55
C ALA A 103 -3.81 3.38 -7.36
N THR A 104 -3.99 2.08 -7.48
CA THR A 104 -4.62 1.23 -6.47
C THR A 104 -3.70 0.07 -6.15
N PHE A 105 -3.44 -0.15 -4.86
CA PHE A 105 -2.37 -1.01 -4.40
C PHE A 105 -2.89 -2.23 -3.65
N TYR A 106 -2.18 -3.35 -3.80
CA TYR A 106 -2.37 -4.54 -2.99
C TYR A 106 -1.02 -5.20 -2.71
N TYR A 107 -0.68 -5.42 -1.44
CA TYR A 107 0.55 -6.13 -1.06
C TYR A 107 0.20 -7.50 -0.47
N ASN A 108 0.68 -8.56 -1.12
CA ASN A 108 0.57 -9.92 -0.63
C ASN A 108 1.84 -10.30 0.16
N ALA A 109 1.75 -10.26 1.48
CA ALA A 109 2.88 -10.54 2.37
C ALA A 109 3.36 -12.00 2.33
N ASP A 110 2.49 -12.95 1.96
CA ASP A 110 2.80 -14.38 1.96
C ASP A 110 3.80 -14.71 0.85
N ILE A 111 3.56 -14.16 -0.35
CA ILE A 111 4.46 -14.33 -1.51
C ILE A 111 5.44 -13.16 -1.66
N SER A 112 5.26 -12.06 -0.92
CA SER A 112 6.08 -10.83 -0.99
C SER A 112 5.98 -10.12 -2.34
N HIS A 113 4.76 -9.98 -2.87
CA HIS A 113 4.49 -9.27 -4.12
C HIS A 113 3.66 -8.01 -3.86
N LEU A 114 4.02 -6.91 -4.52
CA LEU A 114 3.24 -5.68 -4.57
C LEU A 114 2.57 -5.60 -5.95
N TYR A 115 1.25 -5.50 -5.94
CA TYR A 115 0.44 -5.28 -7.12
C TYR A 115 0.01 -3.83 -7.19
N VAL A 116 0.21 -3.21 -8.35
CA VAL A 116 -0.12 -1.81 -8.59
C VAL A 116 -1.02 -1.71 -9.81
N LEU A 117 -2.27 -1.29 -9.62
CA LEU A 117 -3.17 -0.94 -10.70
C LEU A 117 -3.01 0.56 -10.99
N TYR A 118 -2.62 0.91 -12.20
CA TYR A 118 -2.31 2.29 -12.63
C TYR A 118 -2.72 2.50 -14.09
N ASP A 119 -2.59 3.73 -14.60
CA ASP A 119 -3.00 4.08 -15.96
C ASP A 119 -1.78 4.41 -16.83
N ASP A 120 -1.58 3.67 -17.92
CA ASP A 120 -0.50 3.88 -18.90
C ASP A 120 -1.07 3.56 -20.27
N ASP A 121 -1.64 4.57 -20.93
CA ASP A 121 -2.51 4.41 -22.10
C ASP A 121 -3.61 3.36 -21.88
N GLY A 122 -4.18 3.34 -20.66
CA GLY A 122 -5.19 2.41 -20.20
C GLY A 122 -4.81 1.70 -18.88
N PRO A 123 -5.81 1.17 -18.14
CA PRO A 123 -5.61 0.47 -16.88
C PRO A 123 -4.67 -0.72 -17.04
N SER A 124 -3.65 -0.74 -16.20
CA SER A 124 -2.52 -1.67 -16.23
C SER A 124 -2.23 -2.17 -14.83
N LEU A 125 -1.97 -3.46 -14.66
CA LEU A 125 -1.59 -4.07 -13.40
C LEU A 125 -0.13 -4.49 -13.45
N LEU A 126 0.70 -3.86 -12.62
CA LEU A 126 2.09 -4.22 -12.42
C LEU A 126 2.21 -5.21 -11.25
N ASP A 127 2.96 -6.29 -11.46
CA ASP A 127 3.40 -7.23 -10.42
C ASP A 127 4.88 -7.00 -10.08
N TYR A 128 5.14 -6.61 -8.84
CA TYR A 128 6.47 -6.35 -8.32
C TYR A 128 6.88 -7.39 -7.29
N ASP A 129 7.92 -8.17 -7.60
CA ASP A 129 8.58 -9.07 -6.66
C ASP A 129 9.48 -8.25 -5.72
N VAL A 130 8.97 -8.01 -4.51
CA VAL A 130 9.69 -7.24 -3.47
C VAL A 130 10.97 -7.96 -3.04
N LYS A 131 10.98 -9.29 -3.05
CA LYS A 131 12.15 -10.08 -2.61
C LYS A 131 13.22 -10.12 -3.69
N GLY A 132 12.82 -10.27 -4.94
CA GLY A 132 13.70 -10.24 -6.11
C GLY A 132 14.10 -8.84 -6.56
N ASN A 133 13.47 -7.80 -6.00
CA ASN A 133 13.62 -6.39 -6.38
C ASN A 133 13.47 -6.17 -7.89
N LYS A 134 12.39 -6.71 -8.47
CA LYS A 134 12.15 -6.65 -9.91
C LYS A 134 10.66 -6.60 -10.23
N VAL A 135 10.33 -5.97 -11.35
CA VAL A 135 9.02 -6.07 -11.98
C VAL A 135 8.96 -7.41 -12.74
N ASN A 136 7.95 -8.22 -12.45
CA ASN A 136 7.74 -9.49 -13.16
C ASN A 136 6.99 -9.27 -14.45
N GLU A 137 5.77 -8.72 -14.37
CA GLU A 137 4.85 -8.60 -15.49
C GLU A 137 3.97 -7.35 -15.34
N VAL A 138 3.49 -6.86 -16.48
CA VAL A 138 2.48 -5.78 -16.57
C VAL A 138 1.34 -6.27 -17.45
N TYR A 139 0.13 -6.34 -16.89
CA TYR A 139 -1.06 -6.81 -17.57
C TYR A 139 -1.96 -5.63 -17.94
N LYS A 140 -2.38 -5.52 -19.20
CA LYS A 140 -3.40 -4.54 -19.59
C LYS A 140 -4.79 -5.05 -19.18
N ILE A 141 -5.59 -4.17 -18.57
CA ILE A 141 -6.95 -4.46 -18.10
C ILE A 141 -7.96 -3.57 -18.86
N PRO A 142 -8.21 -3.84 -20.15
CA PRO A 142 -9.07 -3.00 -20.97
C PRO A 142 -10.54 -3.00 -20.51
N LEU A 143 -10.95 -4.00 -19.71
CA LEU A 143 -12.30 -4.04 -19.17
C LEU A 143 -12.57 -2.85 -18.22
N LEU A 144 -11.58 -2.42 -17.44
CA LEU A 144 -11.74 -1.28 -16.53
C LEU A 144 -11.98 0.03 -17.31
N SER A 145 -11.33 0.22 -18.47
CA SER A 145 -11.61 1.35 -19.35
C SER A 145 -13.06 1.40 -19.80
N LYS A 146 -13.67 0.23 -20.06
CA LYS A 146 -15.07 0.15 -20.49
C LYS A 146 -16.06 0.45 -19.37
N LEU A 147 -15.67 0.21 -18.12
CA LEU A 147 -16.49 0.47 -16.95
C LEU A 147 -16.54 1.96 -16.60
N GLY A 148 -15.56 2.75 -17.06
CA GLY A 148 -15.51 4.19 -16.81
C GLY A 148 -15.34 4.57 -15.34
N VAL A 149 -14.97 3.61 -14.49
CA VAL A 149 -14.79 3.79 -13.04
C VAL A 149 -13.43 3.29 -12.60
N TRP A 150 -12.88 3.90 -11.56
CA TRP A 150 -11.57 3.52 -11.02
C TRP A 150 -11.70 2.68 -9.76
N PRO A 151 -10.99 1.54 -9.65
CA PRO A 151 -10.98 0.77 -8.42
C PRO A 151 -10.40 1.54 -7.23
N ILE A 152 -11.11 1.59 -6.11
CA ILE A 152 -10.64 2.18 -4.85
C ILE A 152 -9.86 1.19 -3.98
N LYS A 153 -10.12 -0.11 -4.16
CA LYS A 153 -9.43 -1.20 -3.46
C LYS A 153 -9.26 -2.39 -4.39
N MET A 154 -8.22 -3.17 -4.12
CA MET A 154 -7.88 -4.36 -4.88
C MET A 154 -7.39 -5.46 -3.95
N VAL A 155 -7.65 -6.71 -4.34
CA VAL A 155 -7.05 -7.91 -3.78
C VAL A 155 -6.70 -8.84 -4.94
N VAL A 156 -5.47 -9.32 -4.99
CA VAL A 156 -5.03 -10.30 -6.00
C VAL A 156 -4.92 -11.67 -5.34
N MET A 157 -5.64 -12.65 -5.87
CA MET A 157 -5.65 -14.03 -5.38
C MET A 157 -5.42 -14.98 -6.55
N LYS A 158 -4.29 -15.70 -6.53
CA LYS A 158 -3.89 -16.60 -7.62
C LYS A 158 -3.89 -15.84 -8.96
N ASP A 159 -4.75 -16.23 -9.87
CA ASP A 159 -4.85 -15.68 -11.23
C ASP A 159 -6.04 -14.70 -11.36
N GLU A 160 -6.63 -14.28 -10.24
CA GLU A 160 -7.80 -13.39 -10.22
C GLU A 160 -7.52 -12.09 -9.47
N VAL A 161 -8.01 -10.99 -10.03
CA VAL A 161 -7.97 -9.66 -9.44
C VAL A 161 -9.37 -9.28 -9.02
N PHE A 162 -9.59 -9.17 -7.72
CA PHE A 162 -10.82 -8.64 -7.15
C PHE A 162 -10.63 -7.17 -6.86
N PHE A 163 -11.64 -6.38 -7.18
CA PHE A 163 -11.57 -4.94 -6.99
C PHE A 163 -12.90 -4.36 -6.53
N VAL A 164 -12.81 -3.22 -5.86
CA VAL A 164 -13.96 -2.47 -5.37
C VAL A 164 -14.01 -1.13 -6.09
N VAL A 165 -15.17 -0.76 -6.61
CA VAL A 165 -15.43 0.57 -7.20
C VAL A 165 -16.50 1.29 -6.37
N ASP A 166 -16.44 2.63 -6.35
CA ASP A 166 -17.50 3.45 -5.76
C ASP A 166 -18.76 3.36 -6.63
N TRP A 167 -19.89 2.98 -6.03
CA TRP A 167 -21.17 2.91 -6.73
C TRP A 167 -21.60 4.28 -7.26
N HIS A 168 -21.22 5.36 -6.58
CA HIS A 168 -21.60 6.70 -7.00
C HIS A 168 -21.01 7.03 -8.38
N GLU A 169 -19.71 6.78 -8.58
CA GLU A 169 -19.03 6.94 -9.87
C GLU A 169 -19.68 6.06 -10.95
N TYR A 170 -19.98 4.81 -10.61
CA TYR A 170 -20.64 3.89 -11.54
C TYR A 170 -22.04 4.38 -11.94
N ALA A 171 -22.83 4.85 -10.98
CA ALA A 171 -24.18 5.30 -11.22
C ALA A 171 -24.23 6.56 -12.11
N GLU A 172 -23.25 7.46 -11.97
CA GLU A 172 -23.08 8.62 -12.84
C GLU A 172 -22.78 8.21 -14.29
N VAL A 173 -21.86 7.27 -14.50
CA VAL A 173 -21.50 6.77 -15.84
C VAL A 173 -22.70 6.12 -16.55
N TYR A 174 -23.54 5.39 -15.83
CA TYR A 174 -24.61 4.58 -16.41
C TYR A 174 -26.04 5.10 -16.17
N GLY A 175 -26.19 6.34 -15.70
CA GLY A 175 -27.50 6.98 -15.48
C GLY A 175 -28.40 6.25 -14.47
N GLN A 176 -27.80 5.58 -13.48
CA GLN A 176 -28.51 4.88 -12.41
C GLN A 176 -28.78 5.84 -11.24
N PRO A 177 -29.78 5.57 -10.38
CA PRO A 177 -29.97 6.38 -9.18
C PRO A 177 -28.72 6.35 -8.30
N ALA A 178 -28.22 7.55 -7.96
CA ALA A 178 -27.10 7.71 -7.04
C ALA A 178 -27.49 7.15 -5.67
N GLN A 179 -26.92 5.99 -5.33
CA GLN A 179 -26.98 5.40 -4.00
C GLN A 179 -25.56 5.33 -3.44
N LYS A 180 -25.40 5.50 -2.14
CA LYS A 180 -24.09 5.23 -1.53
C LYS A 180 -23.91 3.71 -1.46
N GLY A 181 -22.83 3.21 -2.05
CA GLY A 181 -22.57 1.78 -2.09
C GLY A 181 -21.20 1.47 -2.69
N HIS A 182 -20.84 0.20 -2.65
CA HIS A 182 -19.63 -0.31 -3.29
C HIS A 182 -20.03 -1.48 -4.17
N MET A 183 -19.43 -1.58 -5.36
CA MET A 183 -19.55 -2.75 -6.22
C MET A 183 -18.24 -3.52 -6.19
N ILE A 184 -18.34 -4.86 -6.11
CA ILE A 184 -17.19 -5.75 -6.21
C ILE A 184 -17.17 -6.35 -7.61
N GLY A 185 -16.06 -6.21 -8.31
CA GLY A 185 -15.79 -6.85 -9.58
C GLY A 185 -14.63 -7.84 -9.48
N SER A 186 -14.52 -8.73 -10.46
CA SER A 186 -13.36 -9.60 -10.65
C SER A 186 -12.94 -9.66 -12.11
N ILE A 187 -11.65 -9.84 -12.34
CA ILE A 187 -11.04 -10.09 -13.66
C ILE A 187 -10.14 -11.32 -13.53
N THR A 188 -10.17 -12.18 -14.54
CA THR A 188 -9.33 -13.36 -14.73
C THR A 188 -8.48 -13.20 -15.98
#